data_AF-A0AA39FXB2-F1
#
_entry.id   AF-A0AA39FXB2-F1
#
_cell.length_a   1.000
_cell.length_b   1.000
_cell.length_c   1.000
_cell.angle_alpha   90.00
_cell.angle_beta   90.00
_cell.angle_gamma   90.00
#
_symmetry.space_group_name_H-M   'P 1'
#
loop_
_entity.id
_entity.type
_entity.pdbx_description
1 polymer ?
#
loop_
_entity_poly.entity_id
_entity_poly.type
_entity_poly.pdbx_seq_one_letter_code
_entity_poly.pdbx_strand_id
1 'polypeptide(L)'
;MVLCGVECVEKVSDYLEVPVKNLHLSINNVVAADDLIKSQTIEGFCTIVQELAKKSNYPDMLGNDRLTRAITKQWLEYAIVNINYADNVTNAKRILKELNMSLRDNTFITGTSKTVADVVIYYALHSIMNELTHQEKAEYVNISRWFDYIQQEEKLRKNLNLINFELVHLYI
;
A
#
# COMPACT_ATOMS: atom_id res chain seq x y z
N MET A 1 -7.51 -13.61 4.63
CA MET A 1 -7.54 -12.96 3.30
C MET A 1 -6.14 -12.41 3.02
N VAL A 2 -5.58 -12.69 1.85
CA VAL A 2 -4.24 -12.21 1.45
C VAL A 2 -4.38 -10.76 0.97
N LEU A 3 -3.87 -9.79 1.73
CA LEU A 3 -4.03 -8.37 1.41
C LEU A 3 -3.08 -7.90 0.28
N CYS A 4 -1.94 -8.55 0.12
CA CYS A 4 -0.98 -8.28 -0.95
C CYS A 4 -1.05 -9.37 -2.04
N GLY A 5 -2.26 -9.56 -2.59
CA GLY A 5 -2.55 -10.55 -3.64
C GLY A 5 -2.66 -9.94 -5.05
N VAL A 6 -3.22 -10.73 -5.97
CA VAL A 6 -3.48 -10.33 -7.38
C VAL A 6 -4.28 -9.03 -7.46
N GLU A 7 -5.38 -8.91 -6.71
CA GLU A 7 -6.25 -7.71 -6.72
C GLU A 7 -5.50 -6.44 -6.31
N CYS A 8 -4.57 -6.54 -5.35
CA CYS A 8 -3.75 -5.42 -4.94
C CYS A 8 -2.78 -4.99 -6.05
N VAL A 9 -2.17 -5.97 -6.76
CA VAL A 9 -1.31 -5.67 -7.92
C VAL A 9 -2.10 -5.06 -9.06
N GLU A 10 -3.33 -5.54 -9.33
CA GLU A 10 -4.22 -4.95 -10.32
C GLU A 10 -4.48 -3.47 -10.01
N LYS A 11 -4.89 -3.14 -8.77
CA LYS A 11 -5.11 -1.76 -8.32
C LYS A 11 -3.85 -0.89 -8.45
N VAL A 12 -2.67 -1.42 -8.13
CA VAL A 12 -1.38 -0.70 -8.27
C VAL A 12 -1.03 -0.47 -9.73
N SER A 13 -1.18 -1.48 -10.59
CA SER A 13 -1.00 -1.40 -12.05
C SER A 13 -1.89 -0.30 -12.65
N ASP A 14 -3.14 -0.30 -12.22
CA ASP A 14 -4.18 0.64 -12.58
C ASP A 14 -3.88 2.08 -12.16
N TYR A 15 -3.28 2.27 -10.99
CA TYR A 15 -2.83 3.56 -10.49
C TYR A 15 -1.60 4.06 -11.25
N LEU A 16 -0.67 3.16 -11.55
CA LEU A 16 0.57 3.46 -12.27
C LEU A 16 0.37 3.60 -13.79
N GLU A 17 -0.83 3.32 -14.29
CA GLU A 17 -1.18 3.34 -15.72
C GLU A 17 -0.29 2.41 -16.56
N VAL A 18 0.10 1.27 -15.97
CA VAL A 18 0.90 0.24 -16.64
C VAL A 18 0.04 -1.01 -16.77
N PRO A 19 -0.52 -1.33 -17.95
CA PRO A 19 -1.42 -2.45 -18.10
C PRO A 19 -0.72 -3.79 -17.85
N VAL A 20 -1.37 -4.68 -17.11
CA VAL A 20 -0.97 -6.07 -16.91
C VAL A 20 -2.15 -6.96 -17.28
N LYS A 21 -1.96 -7.88 -18.23
CA LYS A 21 -3.08 -8.69 -18.76
C LYS A 21 -3.20 -10.05 -18.08
N ASN A 22 -2.09 -10.61 -17.60
CA ASN A 22 -2.02 -12.00 -17.13
C ASN A 22 -1.49 -12.09 -15.69
N LEU A 23 -2.21 -11.49 -14.74
CA LEU A 23 -1.92 -11.69 -13.31
C LEU A 23 -2.58 -12.97 -12.81
N HIS A 24 -1.79 -13.81 -12.14
CA HIS A 24 -2.26 -15.08 -11.59
C HIS A 24 -1.42 -15.49 -10.38
N LEU A 25 -1.84 -16.56 -9.69
CA LEU A 25 -1.01 -17.22 -8.68
C LEU A 25 -0.20 -18.32 -9.36
N SER A 26 1.12 -18.29 -9.16
CA SER A 26 2.02 -19.34 -9.63
C SER A 26 1.83 -20.63 -8.84
N ILE A 27 2.50 -21.69 -9.29
CA ILE A 27 2.56 -22.98 -8.59
C ILE A 27 3.10 -22.88 -7.15
N ASN A 28 3.83 -21.81 -6.84
CA ASN A 28 4.39 -21.54 -5.52
C ASN A 28 3.46 -20.71 -4.63
N ASN A 29 2.21 -20.48 -5.04
CA ASN A 29 1.24 -19.59 -4.40
C ASN A 29 1.75 -18.13 -4.27
N VAL A 30 2.53 -17.68 -5.25
CA VAL A 30 3.05 -16.30 -5.32
C VAL A 30 2.43 -15.61 -6.54
N VAL A 31 2.20 -14.30 -6.46
CA VAL A 31 1.69 -13.53 -7.61
C VAL A 31 2.69 -13.57 -8.76
N ALA A 32 2.20 -13.84 -9.97
CA ALA A 32 2.96 -13.90 -11.21
C ALA A 32 2.36 -13.02 -12.31
N ALA A 33 3.20 -12.50 -13.20
CA ALA A 33 2.81 -11.69 -14.36
C ALA A 33 3.61 -12.11 -15.61
N ASP A 34 2.92 -12.41 -16.71
CA ASP A 34 3.57 -12.95 -17.93
C ASP A 34 4.04 -11.89 -18.94
N ASP A 35 3.42 -10.71 -18.92
CA ASP A 35 3.55 -9.70 -19.98
C ASP A 35 4.28 -8.44 -19.54
N LEU A 36 4.70 -8.37 -18.27
CA LEU A 36 5.41 -7.19 -17.77
C LEU A 36 6.83 -7.10 -18.32
N ILE A 37 7.51 -8.24 -18.48
CA ILE A 37 8.81 -8.33 -19.15
C ILE A 37 8.65 -9.16 -20.43
N LYS A 38 9.24 -8.68 -21.53
CA LYS A 38 9.08 -9.33 -22.84
C LYS A 38 9.55 -10.79 -22.78
N SER A 39 8.62 -11.70 -23.08
CA SER A 39 8.88 -13.16 -23.14
C SER A 39 9.35 -13.77 -21.82
N GLN A 40 8.98 -13.17 -20.68
CA GLN A 40 9.36 -13.68 -19.36
C GLN A 40 8.23 -13.48 -18.35
N THR A 41 7.81 -14.59 -17.72
CA THR A 41 7.01 -14.56 -16.51
C THR A 41 7.87 -14.12 -15.33
N ILE A 42 7.41 -13.11 -14.60
CA ILE A 42 8.00 -12.69 -13.33
C ILE A 42 7.11 -13.14 -12.18
N GLU A 43 7.73 -13.63 -11.12
CA GLU A 43 7.05 -14.01 -9.88
C GLU A 43 7.51 -13.11 -8.73
N GLY A 44 6.60 -12.87 -7.79
CA GLY A 44 6.85 -12.11 -6.57
C GLY A 44 6.16 -10.75 -6.58
N PHE A 45 5.33 -10.51 -5.57
CA PHE A 45 4.59 -9.27 -5.40
C PHE A 45 5.51 -8.04 -5.45
N CYS A 46 6.57 -8.01 -4.64
CA CYS A 46 7.51 -6.88 -4.62
C CYS A 46 8.23 -6.69 -5.96
N THR A 47 8.55 -7.76 -6.67
CA THR A 47 9.19 -7.71 -7.99
C THR A 47 8.26 -7.07 -8.99
N ILE A 48 7.02 -7.55 -9.06
CA ILE A 48 6.00 -7.06 -9.99
C ILE A 48 5.69 -5.58 -9.72
N VAL A 49 5.47 -5.19 -8.46
CA VAL A 49 5.21 -3.79 -8.08
C VAL A 49 6.37 -2.87 -8.45
N GLN A 50 7.62 -3.31 -8.25
CA GLN A 50 8.79 -2.52 -8.64
C GLN A 50 8.90 -2.37 -10.16
N GLU A 51 8.63 -3.43 -10.92
CA GLU A 51 8.64 -3.37 -12.39
C GLU A 51 7.52 -2.48 -12.94
N LEU A 52 6.34 -2.50 -12.32
CA LEU A 52 5.25 -1.56 -12.64
C LEU A 52 5.69 -0.12 -12.42
N ALA A 53 6.27 0.18 -11.25
CA ALA A 53 6.73 1.53 -10.94
C ALA A 53 7.81 2.01 -11.94
N LYS A 54 8.75 1.15 -12.34
CA LYS A 54 9.78 1.46 -13.35
C LYS A 54 9.21 1.76 -14.74
N LYS A 55 8.12 1.10 -15.12
CA LYS A 55 7.47 1.24 -16.44
C LYS A 55 6.46 2.36 -16.49
N SER A 56 6.07 2.89 -15.33
CA SER A 56 5.12 3.98 -15.23
C SER A 56 5.69 5.29 -15.75
N ASN A 57 4.81 6.23 -16.09
CA ASN A 57 5.19 7.61 -16.42
C ASN A 57 5.47 8.46 -15.15
N TYR A 58 5.53 7.83 -13.98
CA TYR A 58 5.76 8.46 -12.69
C TYR A 58 7.16 8.06 -12.16
N PRO A 59 8.24 8.71 -12.65
CA PRO A 59 9.62 8.26 -12.43
C PRO A 59 10.01 8.20 -10.94
N ASP A 60 9.35 9.02 -10.12
CA ASP A 60 9.65 9.20 -8.70
C ASP A 60 8.99 8.13 -7.81
N MET A 61 8.16 7.23 -8.37
CA MET A 61 7.42 6.23 -7.59
C MET A 61 8.28 5.19 -6.90
N LEU A 62 9.55 5.03 -7.27
CA LEU A 62 10.52 4.24 -6.51
C LEU A 62 11.39 5.09 -5.59
N GLY A 63 11.37 6.40 -5.71
CA GLY A 63 12.27 7.32 -5.02
C GLY A 63 13.41 7.83 -5.92
N ASN A 64 13.73 9.12 -5.75
CA ASN A 64 14.70 9.84 -6.58
C ASN A 64 16.15 9.59 -6.16
N ASP A 65 16.38 9.30 -4.88
CA ASP A 65 17.70 9.01 -4.33
C ASP A 65 17.82 7.54 -3.85
N ARG A 66 19.04 7.14 -3.48
CA ARG A 66 19.33 5.76 -3.08
C ARG A 66 18.65 5.38 -1.75
N LEU A 67 18.52 6.31 -0.82
CA LEU A 67 17.91 6.08 0.49
C LEU A 67 16.41 5.87 0.31
N THR A 68 15.71 6.75 -0.40
CA THR A 68 14.27 6.60 -0.66
C THR A 68 13.96 5.32 -1.42
N ARG A 69 14.80 4.92 -2.37
CA ARG A 69 14.69 3.62 -3.04
C ARG A 69 14.82 2.44 -2.09
N ALA A 70 15.77 2.49 -1.16
CA ALA A 70 15.96 1.42 -0.18
C ALA A 70 14.76 1.35 0.79
N ILE A 71 14.31 2.49 1.30
CA ILE A 71 13.14 2.58 2.20
C ILE A 71 11.87 2.11 1.50
N THR A 72 11.67 2.49 0.23
CA THR A 72 10.52 2.02 -0.57
C THR A 72 10.51 0.49 -0.67
N LYS A 73 11.65 -0.13 -0.97
CA LYS A 73 11.76 -1.60 -1.01
C LYS A 73 11.50 -2.24 0.35
N GLN A 74 12.05 -1.67 1.42
CA GLN A 74 11.83 -2.14 2.78
C GLN A 74 10.33 -2.15 3.14
N TRP A 75 9.59 -1.11 2.77
CA TRP A 75 8.15 -1.06 3.03
C TRP A 75 7.33 -2.01 2.17
N LEU A 76 7.74 -2.26 0.92
CA LEU A 76 7.12 -3.30 0.09
C LEU A 76 7.34 -4.70 0.71
N GLU A 77 8.54 -4.98 1.22
CA GLU A 77 8.84 -6.22 1.93
C GLU A 77 8.05 -6.33 3.23
N TYR A 78 7.98 -5.25 4.01
CA TYR A 78 7.16 -5.18 5.21
C TYR A 78 5.68 -5.45 4.90
N ALA A 79 5.16 -4.91 3.79
CA ALA A 79 3.79 -5.16 3.37
C ALA A 79 3.53 -6.66 3.14
N ILE A 80 4.45 -7.36 2.50
CA ILE A 80 4.32 -8.80 2.24
C ILE A 80 4.50 -9.66 3.50
N VAL A 81 5.47 -9.34 4.35
CA VAL A 81 5.80 -10.16 5.52
C VAL A 81 4.86 -9.89 6.70
N ASN A 82 4.32 -8.67 6.81
CA ASN A 82 3.50 -8.25 7.94
C ASN A 82 2.06 -7.91 7.52
N ILE A 83 1.88 -6.88 6.67
CA ILE A 83 0.54 -6.36 6.32
C ILE A 83 -0.32 -7.44 5.66
N ASN A 84 0.28 -8.31 4.85
CA ASN A 84 -0.41 -9.40 4.18
C ASN A 84 -1.20 -10.33 5.13
N TYR A 85 -0.82 -10.38 6.41
CA TYR A 85 -1.44 -11.20 7.46
C TYR A 85 -2.20 -10.35 8.51
N ALA A 86 -2.52 -9.10 8.17
CA ALA A 86 -3.26 -8.18 9.02
C ALA A 86 -4.78 -8.42 9.02
N ASP A 87 -5.26 -9.45 8.32
CA ASP A 87 -6.64 -9.94 8.43
C ASP A 87 -6.93 -10.54 9.83
N ASN A 88 -5.88 -10.94 10.56
CA ASN A 88 -5.96 -11.27 11.97
C ASN A 88 -5.93 -10.00 12.84
N VAL A 89 -6.90 -9.85 13.75
CA VAL A 89 -7.06 -8.67 14.63
C VAL A 89 -5.80 -8.36 15.47
N THR A 90 -5.10 -9.37 15.97
CA THR A 90 -3.86 -9.16 16.75
C THR A 90 -2.76 -8.59 15.87
N ASN A 91 -2.61 -9.13 14.65
CA ASN A 91 -1.65 -8.60 13.67
C ASN A 91 -2.04 -7.20 13.23
N ALA A 92 -3.33 -6.94 12.95
CA ALA A 92 -3.84 -5.62 12.59
C ALA A 92 -3.44 -4.57 13.64
N LYS A 93 -3.73 -4.83 14.92
CA LYS A 93 -3.37 -3.90 16.02
C LYS A 93 -1.87 -3.67 16.12
N ARG A 94 -1.06 -4.71 15.97
CA ARG A 94 0.41 -4.58 15.96
C ARG A 94 0.88 -3.70 14.80
N ILE A 95 0.39 -3.97 13.59
CA ILE A 95 0.77 -3.27 12.36
C ILE A 95 0.33 -1.81 12.41
N LEU A 96 -0.88 -1.52 12.89
CA LEU A 96 -1.38 -0.17 13.10
C LEU A 96 -0.47 0.60 14.09
N LYS A 97 -0.01 -0.03 15.18
CA LYS A 97 0.95 0.60 16.12
C LYS A 97 2.30 0.90 15.47
N GLU A 98 2.85 -0.05 14.72
CA GLU A 98 4.15 0.09 14.04
C GLU A 98 4.11 1.19 12.97
N LEU A 99 3.06 1.22 12.15
CA LEU A 99 2.86 2.24 11.11
C LEU A 99 2.57 3.60 11.73
N ASN A 100 1.75 3.67 12.79
CA ASN A 100 1.48 4.92 13.51
C ASN A 100 2.76 5.52 14.11
N MET A 101 3.68 4.68 14.59
CA MET A 101 4.98 5.15 15.05
C MET A 101 5.86 5.64 13.90
N SER A 102 5.88 4.90 12.79
CA SER A 102 6.70 5.22 11.60
C SER A 102 6.25 6.51 10.91
N LEU A 103 4.96 6.84 10.96
CA LEU A 103 4.35 8.04 10.38
C LEU A 103 4.30 9.25 11.33
N ARG A 104 4.87 9.13 12.54
CA ARG A 104 4.86 10.21 13.54
C ARG A 104 5.49 11.49 13.02
N ASP A 105 6.67 11.37 12.42
CA ASP A 105 7.47 12.50 11.96
C ASP A 105 7.54 12.59 10.42
N ASN A 106 6.75 11.78 9.71
CA ASN A 106 6.81 11.64 8.26
C ASN A 106 5.45 11.90 7.60
N THR A 107 5.45 12.63 6.48
CA THR A 107 4.22 12.87 5.69
C THR A 107 3.79 11.62 4.96
N PHE A 108 4.75 10.85 4.44
CA PHE A 108 4.58 9.59 3.71
C PHE A 108 5.32 8.46 4.42
N ILE A 109 5.00 7.20 4.11
CA ILE A 109 5.64 6.06 4.77
C ILE A 109 7.16 6.01 4.47
N THR A 110 7.57 6.60 3.35
CA THR A 110 8.96 6.69 2.93
C THR A 110 9.65 8.03 3.25
N GLY A 111 8.99 8.89 4.04
CA GLY A 111 9.53 10.18 4.48
C GLY A 111 8.74 11.36 3.93
N THR A 112 9.37 12.15 3.05
CA THR A 112 8.84 13.43 2.55
C THR A 112 8.21 13.36 1.16
N SER A 113 8.35 12.24 0.45
CA SER A 113 7.78 12.05 -0.89
C SER A 113 6.92 10.80 -0.96
N LYS A 114 5.83 10.85 -1.71
CA LYS A 114 4.97 9.69 -1.97
C LYS A 114 5.69 8.71 -2.89
N THR A 115 5.65 7.42 -2.55
CA THR A 115 6.17 6.35 -3.43
C THR A 115 5.14 5.25 -3.63
N VAL A 116 5.49 4.23 -4.41
CA VAL A 116 4.65 3.05 -4.63
C VAL A 116 4.39 2.28 -3.33
N ALA A 117 5.24 2.44 -2.31
CA ALA A 117 4.99 1.85 -0.99
C ALA A 117 3.73 2.43 -0.34
N ASP A 118 3.52 3.76 -0.43
CA ASP A 118 2.30 4.40 0.09
C ASP A 118 1.04 3.87 -0.64
N VAL A 119 1.14 3.68 -1.96
CA VAL A 119 0.06 3.15 -2.80
C VAL A 119 -0.31 1.72 -2.38
N VAL A 120 0.69 0.85 -2.23
CA VAL A 120 0.50 -0.55 -1.80
C VAL A 120 -0.12 -0.61 -0.41
N ILE A 121 0.43 0.14 0.55
CA ILE A 121 -0.03 0.13 1.93
C ILE A 121 -1.46 0.68 2.02
N TYR A 122 -1.81 1.70 1.24
CA TYR A 122 -3.17 2.24 1.17
C TYR A 122 -4.17 1.16 0.76
N TYR A 123 -3.92 0.45 -0.34
CA TYR A 123 -4.81 -0.60 -0.81
C TYR A 123 -4.87 -1.79 0.16
N ALA A 124 -3.73 -2.19 0.73
CA ALA A 124 -3.66 -3.30 1.67
C ALA A 124 -4.38 -3.01 3.00
N LEU A 125 -4.43 -1.75 3.44
CA LEU A 125 -5.06 -1.36 4.71
C LEU A 125 -6.48 -0.84 4.58
N HIS A 126 -7.01 -0.64 3.36
CA HIS A 126 -8.29 0.04 3.17
C HIS A 126 -9.45 -0.62 3.95
N SER A 127 -9.59 -1.95 3.87
CA SER A 127 -10.63 -2.66 4.61
C SER A 127 -10.46 -2.52 6.13
N ILE A 128 -9.23 -2.67 6.63
CA ILE A 128 -8.90 -2.55 8.05
C ILE A 128 -9.25 -1.15 8.56
N MET A 129 -8.82 -0.10 7.86
CA MET A 129 -9.09 1.29 8.25
C MET A 129 -10.57 1.64 8.19
N ASN A 130 -11.33 0.98 7.32
CA ASN A 130 -12.77 1.18 7.20
C ASN A 130 -13.55 0.56 8.37
N GLU A 131 -13.02 -0.53 8.94
CA GLU A 131 -13.62 -1.23 10.09
C GLU A 131 -13.30 -0.57 11.44
N LEU A 132 -12.28 0.28 11.51
CA LEU A 132 -11.91 0.96 12.75
C LEU A 132 -13.00 1.92 13.22
N THR A 133 -13.26 1.88 14.53
CA THR A 133 -14.09 2.88 15.21
C THR A 133 -13.41 4.26 15.20
N HIS A 134 -14.19 5.33 15.42
CA HIS A 134 -13.62 6.68 15.56
C HIS A 134 -12.59 6.76 16.70
N GLN A 135 -12.81 6.03 17.79
CA GLN A 135 -11.88 5.99 18.92
C GLN A 135 -10.55 5.32 18.54
N GLU A 136 -10.59 4.19 17.84
CA GLU A 136 -9.37 3.52 17.35
C GLU A 136 -8.64 4.37 16.32
N LYS A 137 -9.37 5.07 15.43
CA LYS A 137 -8.76 6.03 14.49
C LYS A 137 -8.01 7.15 15.23
N ALA A 138 -8.51 7.62 16.37
CA ALA A 138 -7.80 8.58 17.20
C ALA A 138 -6.62 7.97 17.98
N GLU A 139 -6.70 6.71 18.42
CA GLU A 139 -5.54 6.01 19.00
C GLU A 139 -4.39 5.93 17.98
N TYR A 140 -4.72 5.68 16.72
CA TYR A 140 -3.77 5.58 15.61
C TYR A 140 -3.73 6.88 14.77
N VAL A 141 -3.61 8.02 15.43
CA VAL A 141 -3.76 9.36 14.80
C VAL A 141 -2.84 9.61 13.59
N ASN A 142 -1.60 9.12 13.58
CA ASN A 142 -0.64 9.40 12.52
C ASN A 142 -0.95 8.60 11.25
N ILE A 143 -1.31 7.33 11.39
CA ILE A 143 -1.75 6.53 10.24
C ILE A 143 -3.14 6.98 9.77
N SER A 144 -4.04 7.39 10.67
CA SER A 144 -5.32 8.00 10.30
C SER A 144 -5.12 9.28 9.48
N ARG A 145 -4.25 10.20 9.93
CA ARG A 145 -3.88 11.41 9.17
C ARG A 145 -3.30 11.07 7.80
N TRP A 146 -2.36 10.13 7.75
CA TRP A 146 -1.73 9.71 6.50
C TRP A 146 -2.77 9.10 5.55
N PHE A 147 -3.62 8.20 6.04
CA PHE A 147 -4.64 7.54 5.24
C PHE A 147 -5.65 8.54 4.71
N ASP A 148 -6.09 9.47 5.57
CA ASP A 148 -7.02 10.53 5.19
C ASP A 148 -6.45 11.45 4.10
N TYR A 149 -5.16 11.78 4.20
CA TYR A 149 -4.47 12.55 3.18
C TYR A 149 -4.34 11.78 1.85
N ILE A 150 -3.90 10.53 1.92
CA ILE A 150 -3.64 9.69 0.73
C ILE A 150 -4.93 9.40 -0.05
N GLN A 151 -6.06 9.17 0.63
CA GLN A 151 -7.33 8.86 -0.03
C GLN A 151 -7.98 10.05 -0.77
N GLN A 152 -7.52 11.28 -0.53
CA GLN A 152 -8.02 12.46 -1.24
C GLN A 152 -7.63 12.44 -2.71
N GLU A 153 -6.60 11.69 -3.08
CA GLU A 153 -6.23 11.51 -4.47
C GLU A 153 -7.25 10.61 -5.19
N GLU A 154 -8.14 11.23 -5.97
CA GLU A 154 -9.22 10.53 -6.69
C GLU A 154 -8.69 9.40 -7.58
N LYS A 155 -7.54 9.62 -8.23
CA LYS A 155 -6.87 8.63 -9.06
C LYS A 155 -6.50 7.35 -8.29
N LEU A 156 -6.05 7.51 -7.04
CA LEU A 156 -5.69 6.39 -6.16
C LEU A 156 -6.95 5.71 -5.61
N ARG A 157 -7.87 6.50 -5.06
CA ARG A 157 -9.09 5.96 -4.43
C ARG A 157 -9.99 5.25 -5.43
N LYS A 158 -10.12 5.78 -6.65
CA LYS A 158 -11.02 5.30 -7.70
C LYS A 158 -12.43 5.04 -7.14
N ASN A 159 -12.80 3.76 -7.05
CA ASN A 159 -14.12 3.29 -6.63
C ASN A 159 -14.17 2.87 -5.15
N LEU A 160 -13.05 2.98 -4.42
CA LEU A 160 -13.03 2.68 -2.99
C LEU A 160 -13.78 3.76 -2.22
N ASN A 161 -14.48 3.33 -1.17
CA ASN A 161 -15.20 4.25 -0.30
C ASN A 161 -14.24 5.25 0.37
N LEU A 162 -14.66 6.52 0.45
CA LEU A 162 -13.99 7.51 1.26
C LEU A 162 -14.23 7.17 2.74
N ILE A 163 -13.18 6.92 3.48
CA ILE A 163 -13.27 6.59 4.90
C ILE A 163 -13.31 7.89 5.68
N ASN A 164 -14.33 8.08 6.51
CA ASN A 164 -14.44 9.27 7.35
C ASN A 164 -13.46 9.21 8.53
N PHE A 165 -12.67 10.28 8.70
CA PHE A 165 -11.74 10.52 9.81
C PHE A 165 -12.11 11.75 10.64
N GLU A 166 -13.37 12.21 10.63
CA GLU A 166 -13.86 13.26 11.52
C GLU A 166 -13.70 12.83 12.99
N LEU A 167 -12.58 13.25 13.60
CA LEU A 167 -12.26 12.98 15.02
C LEU A 167 -12.92 14.00 15.96
N VAL A 168 -13.61 15.01 15.43
CA VAL A 168 -14.22 16.11 16.18
C VAL A 168 -15.31 15.61 17.14
N HIS A 169 -15.94 14.47 16.83
CA HIS A 169 -16.99 13.87 17.66
C HIS A 169 -16.49 13.06 18.87
N LEU A 170 -15.19 12.98 19.13
CA LEU A 170 -14.66 12.26 20.30
C LEU A 170 -14.72 13.05 21.61
N TYR A 171 -15.04 14.35 21.54
CA TYR A 171 -15.06 15.27 22.67
C TYR A 171 -16.45 15.85 22.96
N ILE A 172 -17.51 15.29 22.37
CA ILE A 172 -18.92 15.65 22.61
C ILE A 172 -19.61 14.45 23.24
#